data_AF-A0A142WU39-F1
#
_entry.id   AF-A0A142WU39-F1
#
_cell.length_a   1.000
_cell.length_b   1.000
_cell.length_c   1.000
_cell.angle_alpha   90.00
_cell.angle_beta   90.00
_cell.angle_gamma   90.00
#
_symmetry.space_group_name_H-M   'P 1'
#
loop_
_entity.id
_entity.type
_entity.pdbx_description
1 polymer ?
#
loop_
_entity_poly.entity_id
_entity_poly.type
_entity_poly.pdbx_seq_one_letter_code
_entity_poly.pdbx_strand_id
1 'polypeptide(L)'
;MTGILYVLRTGCQWKAMPQEFGSGSAIHAYFQEWVRRGLFRRLWRTALEEYDDLKGIDWEWQSLDGAMTKAPLGGEKDGEEPHRSRETGGQTLGAD
;
A
#
# COMPACT_ATOMS: atom_id res chain seq x y z
N MET A 1 9.63 -1.83 -17.72
CA MET A 1 9.05 -0.79 -16.85
C MET A 1 7.51 -0.86 -16.76
N THR A 2 6.86 -1.74 -17.52
CA THR A 2 5.39 -1.92 -17.56
C THR A 2 4.83 -2.80 -16.44
N GLY A 3 5.66 -3.64 -15.80
CA GLY A 3 5.20 -4.59 -14.77
C GLY A 3 4.56 -3.94 -13.54
N ILE A 4 5.10 -2.81 -13.06
CA ILE A 4 4.49 -2.06 -11.94
C ILE A 4 3.09 -1.58 -12.34
N LEU A 5 2.95 -0.96 -13.52
CA LEU A 5 1.67 -0.46 -14.01
C LEU A 5 0.66 -1.58 -14.23
N TYR A 6 1.11 -2.73 -14.72
CA TYR A 6 0.27 -3.92 -14.86
C TYR A 6 -0.32 -4.34 -13.51
N VAL A 7 0.52 -4.48 -12.48
CA VAL A 7 0.07 -4.84 -11.12
C VAL A 7 -0.86 -3.77 -10.53
N LEU A 8 -0.55 -2.49 -10.70
CA LEU A 8 -1.42 -1.40 -10.23
C LEU A 8 -2.77 -1.37 -10.95
N ARG A 9 -2.83 -1.80 -12.22
CA ARG A 9 -4.05 -1.84 -13.03
C ARG A 9 -4.93 -3.05 -12.72
N THR A 10 -4.33 -4.22 -12.53
CA THR A 10 -5.05 -5.50 -12.37
C THR A 10 -5.27 -5.88 -10.90
N GLY A 11 -4.45 -5.37 -9.98
CA GLY A 11 -4.44 -5.78 -8.59
C GLY A 11 -3.91 -7.21 -8.37
N CYS A 12 -3.28 -7.83 -9.38
CA CYS A 12 -2.71 -9.17 -9.23
C CYS A 12 -1.53 -9.16 -8.25
N GLN A 13 -1.25 -10.32 -7.62
CA GLN A 13 -0.06 -10.46 -6.80
C GLN A 13 1.21 -10.28 -7.64
N TRP A 14 2.29 -9.74 -7.06
CA TRP A 14 3.57 -9.52 -7.76
C TRP A 14 4.14 -10.78 -8.42
N LYS A 15 3.95 -11.95 -7.79
CA LYS A 15 4.38 -13.26 -8.31
C LYS A 15 3.42 -13.87 -9.34
N ALA A 16 2.20 -13.35 -9.43
CA ALA A 16 1.18 -13.79 -10.39
C ALA A 16 1.21 -12.98 -11.71
N MET A 17 2.12 -12.01 -11.80
CA MET A 17 2.32 -11.20 -13.00
C MET A 17 2.89 -12.04 -14.16
N PRO A 18 2.53 -11.75 -15.43
CA PRO A 18 3.10 -12.43 -16.59
C PRO A 18 4.63 -12.40 -16.62
N GLN A 19 5.24 -13.53 -16.98
CA GLN A 19 6.69 -13.71 -16.95
C GLN A 19 7.44 -12.80 -17.94
N GLU A 20 6.75 -12.31 -18.97
CA GLU A 20 7.27 -11.33 -19.95
C GLU A 20 7.75 -10.02 -19.30
N PHE A 21 7.24 -9.68 -18.11
CA PHE A 21 7.67 -8.49 -17.36
C PHE A 21 8.89 -8.73 -16.47
N GLY A 22 9.37 -9.97 -16.38
CA GLY A 22 10.50 -10.38 -15.55
C GLY A 22 10.11 -10.79 -14.13
N SER A 23 11.09 -10.81 -13.23
CA SER A 23 10.90 -11.29 -11.84
C SER A 23 9.99 -10.36 -11.03
N GLY A 24 8.93 -10.92 -10.44
CA GLY A 24 8.03 -10.21 -9.54
C GLY A 24 8.75 -9.54 -8.36
N SER A 25 9.79 -10.18 -7.83
CA SER A 25 10.62 -9.61 -6.74
C SER A 25 11.41 -8.39 -7.20
N ALA A 26 11.97 -8.42 -8.42
CA ALA A 26 12.72 -7.29 -8.97
C ALA A 26 11.79 -6.10 -9.25
N ILE A 27 10.62 -6.36 -9.82
CA ILE A 27 9.59 -5.34 -10.06
C ILE A 27 9.09 -4.74 -8.75
N HIS A 28 8.86 -5.56 -7.73
CA HIS A 28 8.49 -5.07 -6.40
C HIS A 28 9.61 -4.21 -5.78
N ALA A 29 10.88 -4.58 -5.93
CA ALA A 29 12.00 -3.76 -5.45
C ALA A 29 12.05 -2.37 -6.11
N TYR A 30 11.80 -2.31 -7.42
CA TYR A 30 11.66 -1.05 -8.17
C TYR A 30 10.45 -0.23 -7.69
N PHE A 31 9.31 -0.88 -7.43
CA PHE A 31 8.14 -0.21 -6.84
C PHE A 31 8.48 0.41 -5.48
N GLN A 32 9.17 -0.33 -4.62
CA GLN A 32 9.60 0.19 -3.31
C GLN A 32 10.56 1.38 -3.45
N GLU A 33 11.39 1.41 -4.49
CA GLU A 33 12.21 2.58 -4.80
C GLU A 33 11.37 3.81 -5.17
N TRP A 34 10.30 3.65 -5.95
CA TRP A 34 9.37 4.74 -6.27
C TRP A 34 8.67 5.27 -5.02
N VAL A 35 8.26 4.36 -4.12
CA VAL A 35 7.68 4.71 -2.82
C VAL A 35 8.66 5.52 -2.00
N ARG A 36 9.91 5.04 -1.83
CA ARG A 36 10.96 5.78 -1.10
C ARG A 36 11.27 7.14 -1.71
N ARG A 37 11.27 7.24 -3.04
CA ARG A 37 11.45 8.50 -3.76
C ARG A 37 10.24 9.43 -3.63
N GLY A 38 9.12 9.00 -3.04
CA GLY A 38 7.91 9.79 -2.87
C GLY A 38 7.15 10.05 -4.17
N LEU A 39 7.31 9.18 -5.18
CA LEU A 39 6.74 9.37 -6.52
C LEU A 39 5.21 9.51 -6.47
N PHE A 40 4.52 8.61 -5.76
CA PHE A 40 3.05 8.64 -5.67
C PHE A 40 2.52 9.90 -5.00
N ARG A 41 3.22 10.41 -3.97
CA ARG A 41 2.86 11.67 -3.32
C ARG A 41 3.00 12.86 -4.26
N ARG A 42 4.07 12.89 -5.08
CA ARG A 42 4.24 13.93 -6.10
C ARG A 42 3.16 13.85 -7.18
N LEU A 43 2.90 12.64 -7.67
CA LEU A 43 1.86 12.41 -8.67
C LEU A 43 0.48 12.85 -8.17
N TRP A 44 0.13 12.50 -6.92
CA TRP A 44 -1.12 12.90 -6.30
C TRP A 44 -1.23 14.43 -6.17
N ARG A 45 -0.16 15.11 -5.73
CA ARG A 45 -0.14 16.57 -5.67
C ARG A 45 -0.38 17.21 -7.04
N THR A 46 0.36 16.79 -8.06
CA THR A 46 0.18 17.32 -9.42
C THR A 46 -1.22 17.06 -9.95
N ALA A 47 -1.80 15.88 -9.69
CA ALA A 47 -3.17 15.59 -10.08
C ALA A 47 -4.20 16.49 -9.37
N LEU A 48 -3.97 16.84 -8.09
CA LEU A 48 -4.82 17.78 -7.36
C LEU A 48 -4.69 19.21 -7.90
N GLU A 49 -3.47 19.67 -8.19
CA GLU A 49 -3.21 20.99 -8.78
C GLU A 49 -3.96 21.14 -10.11
N GLU A 50 -3.81 20.17 -11.02
CA GLU A 50 -4.52 20.15 -12.30
C GLU A 50 -6.05 20.06 -12.14
N TYR A 51 -6.54 19.32 -11.15
CA TYR A 51 -7.98 19.21 -10.90
C TYR A 51 -8.55 20.51 -10.32
N ASP A 52 -7.82 21.18 -9.43
CA ASP A 52 -8.18 22.49 -8.90
C ASP A 52 -8.28 23.53 -10.02
N ASP A 53 -7.31 23.55 -10.93
CA ASP A 53 -7.34 24.44 -12.11
C ASP A 53 -8.54 24.16 -13.03
N LEU A 54 -8.93 22.90 -13.19
CA LEU A 54 -9.99 22.50 -14.13
C LEU A 54 -11.41 22.56 -13.55
N LYS A 55 -11.56 22.32 -12.25
CA LYS A 55 -12.86 22.11 -11.58
C LYS A 55 -13.03 22.88 -10.28
N GLY A 56 -11.94 23.32 -9.67
CA GLY A 56 -11.91 23.89 -8.33
C GLY A 56 -12.03 22.81 -7.25
N ILE A 57 -11.20 22.92 -6.23
CA ILE A 57 -11.25 22.13 -5.01
C ILE A 57 -11.62 23.07 -3.86
N ASP A 58 -12.64 22.70 -3.08
CA ASP A 58 -12.89 23.35 -1.80
C ASP A 58 -11.82 22.86 -0.80
N TRP A 59 -10.76 23.64 -0.64
CA TRP A 59 -9.64 23.30 0.24
C TRP A 59 -9.99 23.35 1.73
N GLU A 60 -11.09 24.00 2.11
CA GLU A 60 -11.51 24.15 3.51
C GLU A 60 -12.29 22.92 3.99
N TRP A 61 -13.12 22.34 3.13
CA TRP A 61 -13.95 21.18 3.45
C TRP A 61 -13.75 20.02 2.48
N GLN A 62 -13.12 18.94 2.97
CA GLN A 62 -12.99 17.67 2.26
C GLN A 62 -13.39 16.50 3.16
N SER A 63 -14.36 15.69 2.72
CA SER A 63 -14.71 14.43 3.37
C SER A 63 -13.79 13.32 2.84
N LEU A 64 -13.09 12.64 3.73
CA LEU A 64 -12.29 11.47 3.37
C LEU A 64 -13.11 10.20 3.59
N ASP A 65 -13.47 9.50 2.52
CA ASP A 65 -14.00 8.15 2.60
C ASP A 65 -12.92 7.13 2.23
N GLY A 66 -13.05 5.91 2.76
CA GLY A 66 -12.09 4.85 2.52
C GLY A 66 -12.77 3.50 2.63
N ALA A 67 -12.58 2.65 1.62
CA ALA A 67 -13.05 1.27 1.65
C ALA A 67 -11.84 0.33 1.79
N MET A 68 -11.71 -0.32 2.95
CA MET A 68 -10.75 -1.42 3.11
C MET A 68 -11.40 -2.73 2.67
N THR A 69 -11.13 -3.14 1.43
CA THR A 69 -11.56 -4.45 0.93
C THR A 69 -10.48 -5.50 1.21
N LYS A 70 -10.90 -6.72 1.54
CA LYS A 70 -9.96 -7.85 1.65
C LYS A 70 -9.36 -8.13 0.27
N ALA A 71 -8.07 -8.45 0.22
CA ALA A 71 -7.43 -8.91 -1.00
C ALA A 71 -8.19 -10.14 -1.53
N PRO A 72 -8.68 -10.15 -2.78
CA PRO A 72 -9.49 -11.25 -3.32
C PRO A 72 -8.82 -12.63 -3.26
N LEU A 73 -7.49 -12.65 -3.19
CA LEU A 73 -6.63 -13.84 -3.15
C LEU A 73 -5.74 -13.86 -1.90
N GLY A 74 -6.18 -13.30 -0.78
CA GLY A 74 -5.51 -13.54 0.50
C GLY A 74 -5.52 -15.04 0.74
N GLY A 75 -4.36 -15.69 0.62
CA GLY A 75 -4.23 -17.15 0.64
C GLY A 75 -4.87 -17.81 1.85
N GLU A 76 -5.01 -19.14 1.81
CA GLU A 76 -5.55 -19.93 2.92
C GLU A 76 -5.01 -19.45 4.26
N LYS A 77 -5.92 -19.27 5.21
CA LYS A 77 -5.60 -18.89 6.59
C LYS A 77 -5.06 -20.10 7.36
N ASP A 78 -4.05 -20.77 6.83
CA ASP A 78 -3.25 -21.72 7.59
C ASP A 78 -2.12 -20.94 8.26
N GLY A 79 -2.50 -20.00 9.10
CA GLY A 79 -1.57 -19.42 10.05
C GLY A 79 -1.33 -20.49 11.11
N GLU A 80 -0.14 -21.11 11.10
CA GLU A 80 0.32 -21.90 12.23
C GLU A 80 0.13 -21.08 13.52
N GLU A 81 -0.42 -21.75 14.53
CA GLU A 81 -0.63 -21.21 15.86
C GLU A 81 0.68 -20.56 16.33
N PRO A 82 0.71 -19.26 16.64
CA PRO A 82 1.96 -18.60 17.04
C PRO A 82 2.42 -19.19 18.37
N HIS A 83 3.42 -20.07 18.33
CA HIS A 83 4.00 -20.70 19.52
C HIS A 83 4.76 -19.72 20.44
N ARG A 84 4.84 -18.43 20.10
CA ARG A 84 5.45 -17.44 20.99
C ARG A 84 4.50 -17.10 22.12
N SER A 85 4.95 -17.34 23.35
CA SER A 85 4.33 -16.75 24.52
C SER A 85 4.26 -15.23 24.34
N ARG A 86 3.07 -14.68 24.57
CA ARG A 86 2.88 -13.24 24.73
C ARG A 86 3.62 -12.87 26.01
N GLU A 87 4.77 -12.22 25.90
CA GLU A 87 5.38 -11.57 27.06
C GLU A 87 4.39 -10.49 27.53
N THR A 88 3.77 -10.76 28.67
CA THR A 88 2.97 -9.79 29.40
C THR A 88 3.94 -8.73 29.90
N GLY A 89 3.98 -7.59 29.21
CA GLY A 89 4.63 -6.39 29.72
C GLY A 89 4.09 -6.11 31.12
N GLY A 90 4.96 -6.25 32.12
CA GLY A 90 4.63 -6.07 33.52
C GLY A 90 4.06 -4.69 33.78
N GLN A 91 2.83 -4.64 34.27
CA GLN A 91 2.34 -3.50 35.04
C GLN A 91 2.74 -3.73 36.49
N THR A 92 3.37 -2.73 37.10
CA THR A 92 3.33 -2.34 38.53
C THR A 92 4.34 -1.19 38.66
N LEU A 93 4.18 -0.12 39.44
CA LEU A 93 3.12 0.51 40.23
C LEU A 93 3.74 1.88 40.59
N GLY A 94 2.92 2.92 40.76
CA GLY A 94 3.41 4.17 41.34
C GLY A 94 3.85 3.97 42.80
N ALA A 95 4.91 4.69 43.20
CA ALA A 95 5.15 5.20 44.54
C ALA A 95 6.35 6.16 44.46
N ASP A 96 6.07 7.46 44.40
CA ASP A 96 6.52 8.46 45.38
C ASP A 96 5.65 9.72 45.23
#